data_AF-A0AAJ3U3E8-F1
#
_entry.id   AF-A0AAJ3U3E8-F1
#
_cell.length_a   1.000
_cell.length_b   1.000
_cell.length_c   1.000
_cell.angle_alpha   90.00
_cell.angle_beta   90.00
_cell.angle_gamma   90.00
#
_symmetry.space_group_name_H-M   'P 1'
#
loop_
_entity.id
_entity.type
_entity.pdbx_description
1 polymer ?
#
loop_
_entity_poly.entity_id
_entity_poly.type
_entity_poly.pdbx_seq_one_letter_code
_entity_poly.pdbx_strand_id
1 'polypeptide(L)'
;MRRRRGRGRDALTAESCPTLAAGVAFEPTAEGSGWLATVQGVPSARLSRPVVDLLTAMDGRTAVSALRARFAAGETDESVLRLMERFRDTGLLDGGASRLPGRVTYRPPFTVQFATLRASALFARLDRVVVPVPHRAVLAVVAAVVGAGTVGAALHLGELGAVLARPVPLAGFALVVVALGLATLVHETAHGLTLTRLGGRPRRAGFMLLYLTPAFFVDVTDGWRLPDRRHRVAIALAGPAVHATVAAVAMLAALALPSSAARETLLLLAISCTVVVLVNLIPFVRFDGYLALMSALDEPNLRRRSIRDGAGFLARLVFGAPRQPRALERWWSVPFGLCCLAAPVVMVLFAVVRTAQLLDGAGPAASLFVLALEAVVVVAGVVLLVRALVRMWRSGASRFRLVGVTAALAAGIVAAGILVPVPTAAVLGFSVDDDRVVLVRGGRDPGTRIPDGAPVVLSTRGILASEYRGEGTIRTRPATETEVPVEALFPVRTPGASVPATAVAEVEVSGERSALPAAGQARVQLGTAPLWQALWAAVASPLAALTSEEERG
;
A
#
# COMPACT_ATOMS: atom_id res chain seq x y z
N MET A 1 5.32 4.31 -35.35
CA MET A 1 6.68 3.77 -35.57
C MET A 1 6.69 2.26 -35.26
N ARG A 2 6.85 1.43 -36.30
CA ARG A 2 6.66 -0.03 -36.29
C ARG A 2 7.54 -0.73 -35.24
N ARG A 3 6.89 -1.51 -34.36
CA ARG A 3 7.51 -2.49 -33.45
C ARG A 3 8.31 -3.51 -34.27
N ARG A 4 9.65 -3.46 -34.21
CA ARG A 4 10.47 -4.66 -34.47
C ARG A 4 10.17 -5.65 -33.34
N ARG A 5 9.21 -6.56 -33.59
CA ARG A 5 9.10 -7.83 -32.85
C ARG A 5 10.47 -8.51 -32.97
N GLY A 6 11.05 -8.89 -31.83
CA GLY A 6 12.32 -9.60 -31.80
C GLY A 6 12.24 -10.88 -32.63
N ARG A 7 13.38 -11.26 -33.22
CA ARG A 7 13.62 -12.60 -33.80
C ARG A 7 13.11 -13.68 -32.82
N GLY A 8 12.63 -14.79 -33.38
CA GLY A 8 12.07 -15.93 -32.63
C GLY A 8 12.89 -16.29 -31.39
N ARG A 9 12.21 -16.45 -30.26
CA ARG A 9 12.81 -16.91 -29.01
C ARG A 9 12.93 -18.43 -29.11
N ASP A 10 14.04 -18.92 -29.62
CA ASP A 10 14.31 -20.36 -29.56
C ASP A 10 14.54 -20.76 -28.10
N ALA A 11 13.89 -21.85 -27.68
CA ALA A 11 14.08 -22.44 -26.37
C ALA A 11 15.53 -22.92 -26.28
N LEU A 12 16.18 -22.70 -25.12
CA LEU A 12 17.53 -23.21 -24.92
C LEU A 12 17.44 -24.75 -24.84
N THR A 13 18.30 -25.42 -25.58
CA THR A 13 18.49 -26.87 -25.59
C THR A 13 19.84 -27.23 -24.97
N ALA A 14 20.09 -28.51 -24.70
CA ALA A 14 21.38 -28.96 -24.18
C ALA A 14 22.57 -28.62 -25.12
N GLU A 15 22.31 -28.54 -26.42
CA GLU A 15 23.28 -28.18 -27.46
C GLU A 15 23.36 -26.67 -27.71
N SER A 16 22.54 -25.86 -27.06
CA SER A 16 22.62 -24.40 -27.20
C SER A 16 23.92 -23.89 -26.58
N CYS A 17 24.58 -22.94 -27.25
CA CYS A 17 25.78 -22.28 -26.74
C CYS A 17 25.43 -20.85 -26.28
N PRO A 18 25.03 -20.64 -25.01
CA PRO A 18 24.67 -19.32 -24.51
C PRO A 18 25.88 -18.38 -24.53
N THR A 19 25.62 -17.10 -24.78
CA THR A 19 26.63 -16.04 -24.74
C THR A 19 26.29 -15.03 -23.65
N LEU A 20 27.28 -14.57 -22.91
CA LEU A 20 27.14 -13.46 -21.97
C LEU A 20 26.70 -12.19 -22.71
N ALA A 21 25.72 -11.46 -22.18
CA ALA A 21 25.24 -10.23 -22.81
C ALA A 21 26.32 -9.14 -22.81
N ALA A 22 26.36 -8.36 -23.90
CA ALA A 22 27.25 -7.21 -23.99
C ALA A 22 26.97 -6.20 -22.85
N GLY A 23 28.02 -5.79 -22.14
CA GLY A 23 27.94 -4.85 -21.01
C GLY A 23 27.60 -5.49 -19.66
N VAL A 24 27.64 -6.83 -19.55
CA VAL A 24 27.65 -7.50 -18.24
C VAL A 24 29.07 -7.43 -17.66
N ALA A 25 29.18 -6.98 -16.42
CA ALA A 25 30.44 -6.99 -15.67
C ALA A 25 30.24 -7.54 -14.26
N PHE A 26 31.25 -8.25 -13.77
CA PHE A 26 31.27 -8.83 -12.43
C PHE A 26 32.27 -8.06 -11.57
N GLU A 27 31.77 -7.41 -10.53
CA GLU A 27 32.58 -6.67 -9.55
C GLU A 27 32.63 -7.49 -8.26
N PRO A 28 33.80 -7.74 -7.66
CA PRO A 28 33.86 -8.39 -6.34
C PRO A 28 33.17 -7.49 -5.30
N THR A 29 32.38 -8.08 -4.40
CA THR A 29 31.85 -7.30 -3.27
C THR A 29 32.99 -6.98 -2.31
N ALA A 30 33.03 -5.77 -1.74
CA ALA A 30 34.18 -5.34 -0.93
C ALA A 30 34.35 -6.12 0.39
N GLU A 31 33.35 -6.93 0.82
CA GLU A 31 33.45 -7.84 1.96
C GLU A 31 34.05 -9.22 1.58
N GLY A 32 34.39 -9.47 0.31
CA GLY A 32 34.99 -10.73 -0.17
C GLY A 32 34.06 -11.94 -0.18
N SER A 33 32.81 -11.78 0.28
CA SER A 33 31.81 -12.86 0.42
C SER A 33 31.03 -13.19 -0.85
N GLY A 34 31.23 -12.44 -1.95
CA GLY A 34 30.50 -12.67 -3.20
C GLY A 34 30.89 -11.73 -4.34
N TRP A 35 30.11 -11.79 -5.42
CA TRP A 35 30.28 -10.98 -6.62
C TRP A 35 28.98 -10.25 -6.95
N LEU A 36 29.07 -9.06 -7.53
CA LEU A 36 27.94 -8.29 -8.01
C LEU A 36 27.93 -8.31 -9.54
N ALA A 37 26.88 -8.86 -10.12
CA ALA A 37 26.63 -8.76 -11.54
C ALA A 37 25.97 -7.42 -11.86
N THR A 38 26.58 -6.69 -12.78
CA THR A 38 26.04 -5.45 -13.31
C THR A 38 25.66 -5.65 -14.77
N VAL A 39 24.52 -5.12 -15.19
CA VAL A 39 24.08 -5.13 -16.60
C VAL A 39 24.09 -3.68 -17.06
N GLN A 40 24.98 -3.32 -17.99
CA GLN A 40 25.14 -1.94 -18.48
C GLN A 40 25.39 -0.94 -17.31
N GLY A 41 26.24 -1.35 -16.35
CA GLY A 41 26.60 -0.56 -15.17
C GLY A 41 25.56 -0.52 -14.04
N VAL A 42 24.48 -1.32 -14.15
CA VAL A 42 23.38 -1.38 -13.17
C VAL A 42 23.48 -2.65 -12.33
N PRO A 43 23.56 -2.56 -10.99
CA PRO A 43 23.47 -3.74 -10.13
C PRO A 43 22.20 -4.54 -10.41
N SER A 44 22.37 -5.81 -10.80
CA SER A 44 21.27 -6.70 -11.15
C SER A 44 21.11 -7.84 -10.13
N ALA A 45 22.22 -8.48 -9.76
CA ALA A 45 22.20 -9.61 -8.82
C ALA A 45 23.52 -9.76 -8.05
N ARG A 46 23.45 -10.22 -6.79
CA ARG A 46 24.60 -10.77 -6.07
C ARG A 46 24.72 -12.26 -6.39
N LEU A 47 25.93 -12.69 -6.74
CA LEU A 47 26.26 -14.03 -7.22
C LEU A 47 27.41 -14.61 -6.36
N SER A 48 27.43 -15.92 -6.23
CA SER A 48 28.59 -16.63 -5.68
C SER A 48 29.66 -16.79 -6.75
N ARG A 49 30.91 -17.03 -6.34
CA ARG A 49 32.03 -17.25 -7.26
C ARG A 49 31.77 -18.36 -8.29
N PRO A 50 31.22 -19.54 -7.92
CA PRO A 50 30.90 -20.58 -8.91
C PRO A 50 29.92 -20.14 -9.99
N VAL A 51 28.97 -19.26 -9.65
CA VAL A 51 27.99 -18.74 -10.61
C VAL A 51 28.62 -17.73 -11.57
N VAL A 52 29.57 -16.92 -11.08
CA VAL A 52 30.37 -16.03 -11.96
C VAL A 52 31.23 -16.85 -12.91
N ASP A 53 31.90 -17.89 -12.42
CA ASP A 53 32.74 -18.74 -13.27
C ASP A 53 31.88 -19.45 -14.34
N LEU A 54 30.69 -19.93 -13.97
CA LEU A 54 29.72 -20.51 -14.90
C LEU A 54 29.26 -19.49 -15.96
N LEU A 55 28.88 -18.27 -15.57
CA LEU A 55 28.46 -17.21 -16.51
C LEU A 55 29.60 -16.76 -17.44
N THR A 56 30.83 -16.69 -16.91
CA THR A 56 32.01 -16.30 -17.68
C THR A 56 32.38 -17.37 -18.70
N ALA A 57 32.07 -18.63 -18.44
CA ALA A 57 32.23 -19.73 -19.40
C ALA A 57 31.18 -19.75 -20.52
N MET A 58 30.15 -18.89 -20.47
CA MET A 58 29.14 -18.76 -21.53
C MET A 58 29.64 -17.81 -22.63
N ASP A 59 30.53 -18.33 -23.45
CA ASP A 59 31.25 -17.61 -24.51
C ASP A 59 30.58 -17.70 -25.89
N GLY A 60 29.40 -18.31 -25.98
CA GLY A 60 28.72 -18.58 -27.26
C GLY A 60 29.26 -19.78 -28.02
N ARG A 61 30.26 -20.50 -27.48
CA ARG A 61 30.84 -21.71 -28.09
C ARG A 61 30.62 -22.95 -27.23
N THR A 62 30.57 -22.79 -25.92
CA THR A 62 30.39 -23.88 -24.98
C THR A 62 28.91 -24.28 -24.85
N ALA A 63 28.58 -25.53 -25.18
CA ALA A 63 27.23 -26.07 -25.06
C ALA A 63 26.76 -26.18 -23.60
N VAL A 64 25.45 -26.06 -23.35
CA VAL A 64 24.86 -26.21 -22.01
C VAL A 64 25.20 -27.57 -21.38
N SER A 65 25.23 -28.64 -22.17
CA SER A 65 25.63 -30.00 -21.72
C SER A 65 27.05 -30.02 -21.14
N ALA A 66 27.99 -29.35 -21.82
CA ALA A 66 29.38 -29.22 -21.36
C ALA A 66 29.51 -28.31 -20.13
N LEU A 67 28.75 -27.20 -20.09
CA LEU A 67 28.69 -26.32 -18.91
C LEU A 67 28.15 -27.06 -17.68
N ARG A 68 27.11 -27.90 -17.85
CA ARG A 68 26.58 -28.76 -16.78
C ARG A 68 27.66 -29.71 -16.28
N ALA A 69 28.29 -30.46 -17.18
CA ALA A 69 29.32 -31.44 -16.80
C ALA A 69 30.46 -30.79 -15.99
N ARG A 70 30.81 -29.55 -16.31
CA ARG A 70 31.92 -28.83 -15.68
C ARG A 70 31.55 -28.15 -14.34
N PHE A 71 30.38 -27.52 -14.25
CA PHE A 71 30.04 -26.65 -13.10
C PHE A 71 28.87 -27.17 -12.25
N ALA A 72 28.11 -28.13 -12.76
CA ALA A 72 26.88 -28.61 -12.13
C ALA A 72 26.65 -30.12 -12.41
N ALA A 73 27.70 -30.94 -12.27
CA ALA A 73 27.68 -32.36 -12.64
C ALA A 73 26.59 -33.18 -11.90
N GLY A 74 26.17 -32.74 -10.71
CA GLY A 74 25.10 -33.36 -9.93
C GLY A 74 23.69 -32.85 -10.23
N GLU A 75 23.52 -31.88 -11.13
CA GLU A 75 22.22 -31.28 -11.48
C GLU A 75 21.65 -31.88 -12.77
N THR A 76 20.31 -31.88 -12.90
CA THR A 76 19.64 -32.36 -14.11
C THR A 76 19.73 -31.33 -15.25
N ASP A 77 19.69 -31.79 -16.51
CA ASP A 77 19.71 -30.89 -17.68
C ASP A 77 18.59 -29.84 -17.62
N GLU A 78 17.41 -30.25 -17.15
CA GLU A 78 16.25 -29.38 -17.00
C GLU A 78 16.47 -28.30 -15.92
N SER A 79 17.18 -28.61 -14.82
CA SER A 79 17.54 -27.65 -13.77
C SER A 79 18.46 -26.56 -14.32
N VAL A 80 19.49 -26.97 -15.07
CA VAL A 80 20.47 -26.07 -15.70
C VAL A 80 19.81 -25.24 -16.79
N LEU A 81 18.98 -25.82 -17.65
CA LEU A 81 18.24 -25.06 -18.67
C LEU A 81 17.32 -24.00 -18.05
N ARG A 82 16.59 -24.33 -16.97
CA ARG A 82 15.81 -23.34 -16.21
C ARG A 82 16.67 -22.25 -15.56
N LEU A 83 17.91 -22.56 -15.20
CA LEU A 83 18.86 -21.58 -14.70
C LEU A 83 19.33 -20.64 -15.84
N MET A 84 19.68 -21.20 -16.99
CA MET A 84 20.08 -20.43 -18.18
C MET A 84 18.96 -19.51 -18.67
N GLU A 85 17.72 -20.00 -18.69
CA GLU A 85 16.56 -19.17 -19.01
C GLU A 85 16.38 -18.01 -18.02
N ARG A 86 16.61 -18.25 -16.73
CA ARG A 86 16.59 -17.18 -15.72
C ARG A 86 17.70 -16.14 -15.95
N PHE A 87 18.90 -16.56 -16.33
CA PHE A 87 19.99 -15.63 -16.68
C PHE A 87 19.66 -14.82 -17.94
N ARG A 88 19.06 -15.45 -18.95
CA ARG A 88 18.55 -14.75 -20.15
C ARG A 88 17.43 -13.77 -19.81
N ASP A 89 16.47 -14.14 -18.97
CA ASP A 89 15.36 -13.28 -18.55
C ASP A 89 15.81 -12.07 -17.72
N THR A 90 16.91 -12.19 -16.99
CA THR A 90 17.52 -11.10 -16.22
C THR A 90 18.45 -10.22 -17.06
N GLY A 91 18.65 -10.57 -18.34
CA GLY A 91 19.52 -9.84 -19.26
C GLY A 91 21.01 -10.08 -19.03
N LEU A 92 21.38 -11.13 -18.30
CA LEU A 92 22.78 -11.55 -18.13
C LEU A 92 23.29 -12.30 -19.37
N LEU A 93 22.40 -12.93 -20.14
CA LEU A 93 22.73 -13.59 -21.41
C LEU A 93 22.16 -12.84 -22.60
N ASP A 94 22.84 -12.97 -23.74
CA ASP A 94 22.41 -12.39 -24.99
C ASP A 94 21.06 -12.98 -25.45
N GLY A 95 20.26 -12.18 -26.16
CA GLY A 95 18.85 -12.48 -26.45
C GLY A 95 17.87 -12.21 -25.29
N GLY A 96 18.38 -11.76 -24.14
CA GLY A 96 17.60 -11.31 -22.98
C GLY A 96 16.98 -9.91 -23.13
N ALA A 97 15.77 -9.70 -22.61
CA ALA A 97 14.98 -8.48 -22.80
C ALA A 97 15.27 -7.35 -21.79
N SER A 98 16.50 -7.22 -21.27
CA SER A 98 16.82 -6.12 -20.34
C SER A 98 17.10 -4.83 -21.12
N ARG A 99 16.04 -4.17 -21.59
CA ARG A 99 16.13 -2.77 -22.01
C ARG A 99 16.18 -1.91 -20.76
N LEU A 100 17.16 -1.00 -20.71
CA LEU A 100 17.18 0.06 -19.71
C LEU A 100 15.82 0.79 -19.72
N PRO A 101 15.19 0.98 -18.55
CA PRO A 101 13.90 1.63 -18.49
C PRO A 101 14.02 3.08 -18.98
N GLY A 102 13.20 3.44 -19.97
CA GLY A 102 13.19 4.78 -20.56
C GLY A 102 12.63 5.85 -19.63
N ARG A 103 12.42 7.06 -20.18
CA ARG A 103 11.79 8.17 -19.46
C ARG A 103 10.37 7.84 -19.00
N VAL A 104 9.60 7.15 -19.83
CA VAL A 104 8.28 6.63 -19.46
C VAL A 104 8.37 5.11 -19.35
N THR A 105 7.97 4.55 -18.21
CA THR A 105 7.99 3.10 -17.98
C THR A 105 6.70 2.65 -17.31
N TYR A 106 6.02 1.67 -17.89
CA TYR A 106 4.90 0.98 -17.26
C TYR A 106 5.39 -0.25 -16.51
N ARG A 107 5.06 -0.35 -15.22
CA ARG A 107 5.28 -1.52 -14.36
C ARG A 107 3.93 -2.08 -13.93
N PRO A 108 3.53 -3.27 -14.39
CA PRO A 108 2.28 -3.88 -13.95
C PRO A 108 2.30 -4.23 -12.45
N PRO A 109 1.16 -4.15 -11.74
CA PRO A 109 -0.10 -3.54 -12.18
C PRO A 109 -0.11 -2.01 -11.97
N PHE A 110 -0.76 -1.27 -12.88
CA PHE A 110 -1.14 0.14 -12.72
C PHE A 110 -0.06 1.11 -12.20
N THR A 111 1.21 0.89 -12.54
CA THR A 111 2.30 1.82 -12.19
C THR A 111 2.89 2.44 -13.44
N VAL A 112 2.76 3.76 -13.60
CA VAL A 112 3.37 4.51 -14.70
C VAL A 112 4.42 5.46 -14.13
N GLN A 113 5.67 5.35 -14.58
CA GLN A 113 6.79 6.16 -14.11
C GLN A 113 7.21 7.17 -15.18
N PHE A 114 7.38 8.43 -14.77
CA PHE A 114 7.96 9.53 -15.53
C PHE A 114 9.30 9.91 -14.87
N ALA A 115 10.39 9.55 -15.53
CA ALA A 115 11.73 9.60 -14.98
C ALA A 115 12.60 10.62 -15.72
N THR A 116 13.35 11.43 -14.97
CA THR A 116 14.59 12.02 -15.47
C THR A 116 15.70 10.97 -15.47
N LEU A 117 16.48 10.92 -16.55
CA LEU A 117 17.67 10.08 -16.68
C LEU A 117 18.94 10.78 -16.20
N ARG A 118 18.83 12.03 -15.73
CA ARG A 118 19.95 12.86 -15.23
C ARG A 118 19.95 12.98 -13.71
N ALA A 119 19.41 11.98 -13.01
CA ALA A 119 19.28 12.03 -11.55
C ALA A 119 20.64 12.20 -10.87
N SER A 120 21.68 11.50 -11.32
CA SER A 120 23.04 11.61 -10.77
C SER A 120 23.56 13.06 -10.77
N ALA A 121 23.39 13.78 -11.88
CA ALA A 121 23.81 15.18 -11.99
C ALA A 121 22.97 16.12 -11.12
N LEU A 122 21.66 15.84 -11.00
CA LEU A 122 20.76 16.60 -10.13
C LEU A 122 21.18 16.46 -8.66
N PHE A 123 21.37 15.23 -8.18
CA PHE A 123 21.76 14.96 -6.80
C PHE A 123 23.17 15.45 -6.49
N ALA A 124 24.12 15.38 -7.44
CA ALA A 124 25.45 15.97 -7.27
C ALA A 124 25.44 17.51 -7.24
N ARG A 125 24.42 18.17 -7.78
CA ARG A 125 24.22 19.63 -7.60
C ARG A 125 23.57 19.93 -6.26
N LEU A 126 22.54 19.18 -5.90
CA LEU A 126 21.86 19.32 -4.61
C LEU A 126 22.84 19.11 -3.45
N ASP A 127 23.69 18.07 -3.51
CA ASP A 127 24.67 17.78 -2.48
C ASP A 127 25.68 18.91 -2.25
N ARG A 128 26.03 19.67 -3.30
CA ARG A 128 26.90 20.86 -3.20
C ARG A 128 26.23 22.04 -2.50
N VAL A 129 24.91 22.13 -2.55
CA VAL A 129 24.14 23.22 -1.91
C VAL A 129 23.83 22.86 -0.46
N VAL A 130 23.64 21.58 -0.15
CA VAL A 130 23.38 21.14 1.22
C VAL A 130 24.68 21.19 2.03
N VAL A 131 24.72 22.05 3.04
CA VAL A 131 25.87 22.24 3.93
C VAL A 131 26.42 20.89 4.42
N PRO A 132 27.75 20.67 4.36
CA PRO A 132 28.38 19.46 4.87
C PRO A 132 28.36 19.48 6.41
N VAL A 133 27.24 19.07 6.99
CA VAL A 133 27.11 18.87 8.44
C VAL A 133 27.59 17.46 8.78
N PRO A 134 28.38 17.27 9.85
CA PRO A 134 28.81 15.94 10.26
C PRO A 134 27.59 15.03 10.51
N HIS A 135 27.60 13.83 9.93
CA HIS A 135 26.47 12.90 9.97
C HIS A 135 25.99 12.60 11.39
N ARG A 136 26.91 12.58 12.38
CA ARG A 136 26.58 12.39 13.80
C ARG A 136 25.76 13.55 14.37
N ALA A 137 26.08 14.78 14.00
CA ALA A 137 25.33 15.95 14.44
C ALA A 137 23.93 15.96 13.83
N VAL A 138 23.81 15.65 12.52
CA VAL A 138 22.50 15.50 11.87
C VAL A 138 21.66 14.44 12.58
N LEU A 139 22.23 13.26 12.83
CA LEU A 139 21.54 12.18 13.51
C LEU A 139 21.13 12.56 14.93
N ALA A 140 22.00 13.22 15.69
CA ALA A 140 21.71 13.68 17.05
C ALA A 140 20.58 14.72 17.08
N VAL A 141 20.60 15.70 16.16
CA VAL A 141 19.53 16.71 16.04
C VAL A 141 18.21 16.06 15.64
N VAL A 142 18.21 15.19 14.62
CA VAL A 142 17.01 14.46 14.20
C VAL A 142 16.47 13.61 15.35
N ALA A 143 17.33 12.86 16.05
CA ALA A 143 16.93 12.05 17.19
C ALA A 143 16.36 12.89 18.34
N ALA A 144 16.97 14.04 18.64
CA ALA A 144 16.49 14.95 19.68
C ALA A 144 15.12 15.55 19.32
N VAL A 145 14.95 16.02 18.07
CA VAL A 145 13.68 16.58 17.59
C VAL A 145 12.59 15.51 17.58
N VAL A 146 12.87 14.33 17.02
CA VAL A 146 11.91 13.21 16.99
C VAL A 146 11.57 12.74 18.40
N GLY A 147 12.56 12.66 19.29
CA GLY A 147 12.35 12.32 20.70
C GLY A 147 11.44 13.33 21.41
N ALA A 148 11.73 14.63 21.28
CA ALA A 148 10.92 15.69 21.85
C ALA A 148 9.48 15.69 21.29
N GLY A 149 9.32 15.53 19.97
CA GLY A 149 8.01 15.42 19.34
C GLY A 149 7.23 14.19 19.80
N THR A 150 7.91 13.06 20.00
CA THR A 150 7.30 11.80 20.49
C THR A 150 6.84 11.94 21.94
N VAL A 151 7.65 12.56 22.79
CA VAL A 151 7.27 12.90 24.17
C VAL A 151 6.07 13.86 24.16
N GLY A 152 6.11 14.90 23.32
CA GLY A 152 4.98 15.82 23.14
C GLY A 152 3.70 15.09 22.75
N ALA A 153 3.77 14.19 21.76
CA ALA A 153 2.66 13.35 21.30
C ALA A 153 2.12 12.43 22.41
N ALA A 154 3.00 11.79 23.18
CA ALA A 154 2.60 10.93 24.29
C ALA A 154 1.87 11.70 25.39
N LEU A 155 2.33 12.90 25.72
CA LEU A 155 1.70 13.77 26.72
C LEU A 155 0.33 14.31 26.27
N HIS A 156 0.06 14.37 24.97
CA HIS A 156 -1.17 14.93 24.39
C HIS A 156 -1.96 13.89 23.59
N LEU A 157 -1.82 12.60 23.93
CA LEU A 157 -2.43 11.52 23.17
C LEU A 157 -3.97 11.63 23.10
N GLY A 158 -4.61 12.11 24.18
CA GLY A 158 -6.05 12.35 24.21
C GLY A 158 -6.49 13.42 23.21
N GLU A 159 -5.69 14.47 23.03
CA GLU A 159 -5.97 15.52 22.05
C GLU A 159 -5.77 15.04 20.62
N LEU A 160 -4.70 14.27 20.36
CA LEU A 160 -4.48 13.64 19.05
C LEU A 160 -5.67 12.75 18.67
N GLY A 161 -6.23 12.01 19.64
CA GLY A 161 -7.47 11.25 19.45
C GLY A 161 -8.68 12.13 19.13
N ALA A 162 -8.83 13.26 19.84
CA ALA A 162 -9.93 14.20 19.61
C ALA A 162 -9.89 14.83 18.21
N VAL A 163 -8.71 15.16 17.68
CA VAL A 163 -8.55 15.69 16.31
C VAL A 163 -9.02 14.68 15.27
N LEU A 164 -8.81 13.38 15.49
CA LEU A 164 -9.28 12.31 14.59
C LEU A 164 -10.79 12.06 14.67
N ALA A 165 -11.42 12.43 15.78
CA ALA A 165 -12.83 12.23 16.05
C ALA A 165 -13.71 13.41 15.61
N ARG A 166 -13.13 14.58 15.32
CA ARG A 166 -13.87 15.80 14.98
C ARG A 166 -13.74 16.15 13.48
N PRO A 167 -14.73 16.84 12.88
CA PRO A 167 -14.59 17.37 11.53
C PRO A 167 -13.45 18.38 11.47
N VAL A 168 -12.52 18.23 10.53
CA VAL A 168 -11.34 19.11 10.43
C VAL A 168 -11.59 20.31 9.52
N PRO A 169 -10.97 21.48 9.76
CA PRO A 169 -11.12 22.63 8.87
C PRO A 169 -10.72 22.28 7.43
N LEU A 170 -11.56 22.57 6.43
CA LEU A 170 -11.28 22.22 5.03
C LEU A 170 -9.95 22.81 4.52
N ALA A 171 -9.68 24.07 4.84
CA ALA A 171 -8.41 24.72 4.52
C ALA A 171 -7.21 24.03 5.19
N GLY A 172 -7.37 23.58 6.43
CA GLY A 172 -6.37 22.82 7.16
C GLY A 172 -6.12 21.45 6.51
N PHE A 173 -7.18 20.74 6.13
CA PHE A 173 -7.08 19.47 5.41
C PHE A 173 -6.33 19.63 4.08
N ALA A 174 -6.66 20.65 3.27
CA ALA A 174 -5.97 20.94 2.02
C ALA A 174 -4.48 21.25 2.25
N LEU A 175 -4.14 22.02 3.29
CA LEU A 175 -2.76 22.31 3.66
C LEU A 175 -2.00 21.04 4.05
N VAL A 176 -2.62 20.13 4.80
CA VAL A 176 -2.01 18.83 5.15
C VAL A 176 -1.73 18.00 3.90
N VAL A 177 -2.66 17.93 2.94
CA VAL A 177 -2.44 17.22 1.67
C VAL A 177 -1.22 17.77 0.91
N VAL A 178 -1.11 19.10 0.79
CA VAL A 178 0.04 19.75 0.15
C VAL A 178 1.33 19.47 0.93
N ALA A 179 1.31 19.61 2.26
CA ALA A 179 2.46 19.36 3.12
C ALA A 179 2.94 17.91 3.05
N LEU A 180 2.02 16.93 2.98
CA LEU A 180 2.36 15.52 2.77
C LEU A 180 3.00 15.27 1.40
N GLY A 181 2.49 15.91 0.35
CA GLY A 181 3.08 15.84 -0.99
C GLY A 181 4.52 16.38 -1.01
N LEU A 182 4.75 17.53 -0.37
CA LEU A 182 6.09 18.10 -0.21
C LEU A 182 7.00 17.23 0.67
N ALA A 183 6.50 16.71 1.78
CA ALA A 183 7.25 15.81 2.65
C ALA A 183 7.67 14.52 1.90
N THR A 184 6.79 14.00 1.04
CA THR A 184 7.09 12.84 0.18
C THR A 184 8.17 13.15 -0.87
N LEU A 185 8.18 14.36 -1.43
CA LEU A 185 9.26 14.81 -2.30
C LEU A 185 10.60 14.87 -1.55
N VAL A 186 10.59 15.43 -0.33
CA VAL A 186 11.79 15.52 0.52
C VAL A 186 12.25 14.12 0.98
N HIS A 187 11.32 13.21 1.28
CA HIS A 187 11.58 11.80 1.58
C HIS A 187 12.41 11.14 0.47
N GLU A 188 11.92 11.21 -0.77
CA GLU A 188 12.60 10.61 -1.92
C GLU A 188 13.95 11.29 -2.19
N THR A 189 14.01 12.61 -2.00
CA THR A 189 15.26 13.37 -2.08
C THR A 189 16.26 12.92 -1.01
N ALA A 190 15.82 12.60 0.20
CA ALA A 190 16.67 12.12 1.28
C ALA A 190 17.30 10.77 0.95
N HIS A 191 16.58 9.84 0.30
CA HIS A 191 17.17 8.60 -0.22
C HIS A 191 18.29 8.87 -1.22
N GLY A 192 18.03 9.73 -2.23
CA GLY A 192 19.00 10.05 -3.27
C GLY A 192 20.23 10.79 -2.75
N LEU A 193 20.04 11.74 -1.83
CA LEU A 193 21.13 12.49 -1.21
C LEU A 193 21.98 11.60 -0.30
N THR A 194 21.35 10.75 0.51
CA THR A 194 22.05 9.80 1.38
C THR A 194 22.87 8.80 0.55
N LEU A 195 22.33 8.30 -0.55
CA LEU A 195 23.07 7.46 -1.50
C LEU A 195 24.29 8.19 -2.09
N THR A 196 24.10 9.45 -2.51
CA THR A 196 25.15 10.28 -3.12
C THR A 196 26.32 10.52 -2.14
N ARG A 197 26.01 10.88 -0.89
CA ARG A 197 27.00 11.11 0.17
C ARG A 197 27.76 9.86 0.58
N LEU A 198 27.13 8.70 0.45
CA LEU A 198 27.76 7.40 0.71
C LEU A 198 28.54 6.85 -0.50
N GLY A 199 28.65 7.63 -1.58
CA GLY A 199 29.46 7.30 -2.76
C GLY A 199 28.72 6.57 -3.88
N GLY A 200 27.42 6.32 -3.73
CA GLY A 200 26.58 5.76 -4.79
C GLY A 200 25.97 6.82 -5.70
N ARG A 201 25.34 6.40 -6.80
CA ARG A 201 24.78 7.32 -7.81
C ARG A 201 23.30 7.01 -8.09
N PRO A 202 22.38 7.92 -7.69
CA PRO A 202 20.99 7.81 -8.12
C PRO A 202 20.89 7.84 -9.64
N ARG A 203 20.16 6.89 -10.23
CA ARG A 203 20.12 6.74 -11.70
C ARG A 203 18.93 7.42 -12.33
N ARG A 204 17.76 7.26 -11.71
CA ARG A 204 16.48 7.77 -12.16
C ARG A 204 15.79 8.44 -10.99
N ALA A 205 15.08 9.51 -11.25
CA ALA A 205 14.22 10.15 -10.27
C ALA A 205 13.04 10.76 -11.00
N GLY A 206 11.92 10.95 -10.32
CA GLY A 206 10.80 11.67 -10.89
C GLY A 206 9.49 11.34 -10.23
N PHE A 207 8.45 11.31 -11.05
CA PHE A 207 7.07 11.17 -10.63
C PHE A 207 6.50 9.85 -11.15
N MET A 208 5.65 9.20 -10.37
CA MET A 208 4.92 8.02 -10.78
C MET A 208 3.45 8.09 -10.34
N LEU A 209 2.59 7.43 -11.10
CA LEU A 209 1.23 7.09 -10.68
C LEU A 209 1.26 5.65 -10.17
N LEU A 210 1.28 5.47 -8.85
CA LEU A 210 1.24 4.16 -8.20
C LEU A 210 -0.22 3.86 -7.83
N TYR A 211 -0.85 2.89 -8.50
CA TYR A 211 -2.30 2.64 -8.36
C TYR A 211 -3.13 3.92 -8.52
N LEU A 212 -2.82 4.71 -9.55
CA LEU A 212 -3.43 6.02 -9.85
C LEU A 212 -3.16 7.12 -8.80
N THR A 213 -2.43 6.84 -7.72
CA THR A 213 -2.04 7.84 -6.73
C THR A 213 -0.72 8.51 -7.15
N PRO A 214 -0.64 9.84 -7.17
CA PRO A 214 0.61 10.56 -7.42
C PRO A 214 1.66 10.23 -6.35
N ALA A 215 2.87 9.86 -6.78
CA ALA A 215 4.00 9.58 -5.91
C ALA A 215 5.31 10.05 -6.55
N PHE A 216 6.30 10.39 -5.73
CA PHE A 216 7.67 10.64 -6.18
C PHE A 216 8.49 9.34 -6.10
N PHE A 217 9.61 9.28 -6.80
CA PHE A 217 10.54 8.15 -6.67
C PHE A 217 11.97 8.51 -7.00
N VAL A 218 12.90 7.84 -6.33
CA VAL A 218 14.32 7.82 -6.68
C VAL A 218 14.83 6.38 -6.79
N ASP A 219 15.51 6.08 -7.90
CA ASP A 219 16.17 4.80 -8.12
C ASP A 219 17.51 4.75 -7.38
N VAL A 220 17.48 4.13 -6.20
CA VAL A 220 18.64 3.88 -5.33
C VAL A 220 19.28 2.51 -5.53
N THR A 221 19.05 1.84 -6.67
CA THR A 221 19.59 0.51 -6.94
C THR A 221 21.13 0.46 -6.92
N ASP A 222 21.81 1.59 -7.14
CA ASP A 222 23.27 1.66 -7.04
C ASP A 222 23.78 1.45 -5.59
N GLY A 223 22.93 1.67 -4.58
CA GLY A 223 23.26 1.44 -3.17
C GLY A 223 23.62 -0.02 -2.84
N TRP A 224 23.26 -0.97 -3.72
CA TRP A 224 23.64 -2.38 -3.57
C TRP A 224 25.15 -2.64 -3.71
N ARG A 225 25.89 -1.71 -4.33
CA ARG A 225 27.35 -1.72 -4.42
C ARG A 225 28.03 -1.34 -3.12
N LEU A 226 27.34 -0.63 -2.22
CA LEU A 226 27.93 -0.19 -0.97
C LEU A 226 28.26 -1.42 -0.11
N PRO A 227 29.51 -1.53 0.39
CA PRO A 227 29.93 -2.70 1.16
C PRO A 227 29.24 -2.77 2.51
N ASP A 228 29.22 -1.66 3.25
CA ASP A 228 28.64 -1.62 4.59
C ASP A 228 27.10 -1.73 4.54
N ARG A 229 26.57 -2.77 5.20
CA ARG A 229 25.14 -2.95 5.41
C ARG A 229 24.48 -1.78 6.13
N ARG A 230 25.20 -1.09 7.04
CA ARG A 230 24.70 0.09 7.76
C ARG A 230 24.44 1.25 6.82
N HIS A 231 25.26 1.43 5.79
CA HIS A 231 25.03 2.44 4.76
C HIS A 231 23.76 2.12 3.94
N ARG A 232 23.55 0.85 3.58
CA ARG A 232 22.33 0.41 2.90
C ARG A 232 21.07 0.62 3.76
N VAL A 233 21.16 0.34 5.06
CA VAL A 233 20.09 0.62 6.03
C VAL A 233 19.85 2.12 6.16
N ALA A 234 20.90 2.94 6.25
CA ALA A 234 20.78 4.40 6.35
C ALA A 234 20.08 4.98 5.12
N ILE A 235 20.41 4.50 3.90
CA ILE A 235 19.70 4.90 2.69
C ILE A 235 18.22 4.53 2.80
N ALA A 236 17.89 3.31 3.21
CA ALA A 236 16.49 2.89 3.36
C ALA A 236 15.73 3.69 4.43
N LEU A 237 16.36 4.08 5.53
CA LEU A 237 15.68 4.82 6.61
C LEU A 237 15.69 6.34 6.42
N ALA A 238 16.41 6.87 5.42
CA ALA A 238 16.50 8.31 5.18
C ALA A 238 15.12 8.95 4.90
N GLY A 239 14.29 8.30 4.08
CA GLY A 239 12.92 8.75 3.79
C GLY A 239 12.00 8.77 5.01
N PRO A 240 11.84 7.65 5.73
CA PRO A 240 11.07 7.62 6.98
C PRO A 240 11.55 8.62 8.03
N ALA A 241 12.86 8.88 8.13
CA ALA A 241 13.40 9.89 9.04
C ALA A 241 12.91 11.31 8.71
N VAL A 242 12.68 11.64 7.44
CA VAL A 242 12.07 12.93 7.03
C VAL A 242 10.66 13.05 7.59
N HIS A 243 9.79 12.06 7.38
CA HIS A 243 8.42 12.13 7.91
C HIS A 243 8.40 12.13 9.44
N ALA A 244 9.28 11.37 10.10
CA ALA A 244 9.39 11.41 11.55
C ALA A 244 9.77 12.81 12.05
N THR A 245 10.72 13.46 11.37
CA THR A 245 11.14 14.84 11.69
C THR A 245 10.01 15.83 11.45
N VAL A 246 9.31 15.75 10.31
CA VAL A 246 8.16 16.62 10.01
C VAL A 246 7.03 16.40 11.03
N ALA A 247 6.76 15.15 11.40
CA ALA A 247 5.76 14.85 12.42
C ALA A 247 6.10 15.49 13.77
N ALA A 248 7.37 15.37 14.18
CA ALA A 248 7.85 15.92 15.43
C ALA A 248 7.85 17.45 15.44
N VAL A 249 8.32 18.09 14.36
CA VAL A 249 8.28 19.55 14.21
C VAL A 249 6.85 20.05 14.22
N ALA A 250 5.93 19.40 13.50
CA ALA A 250 4.51 19.76 13.50
C ALA A 250 3.90 19.62 14.90
N MET A 251 4.23 18.56 15.63
CA MET A 251 3.80 18.37 17.02
C MET A 251 4.31 19.50 17.92
N LEU A 252 5.62 19.78 17.90
CA LEU A 252 6.22 20.82 18.74
C LEU A 252 5.67 22.22 18.38
N ALA A 253 5.48 22.52 17.09
CA ALA A 253 4.86 23.75 16.65
C ALA A 253 3.39 23.87 17.10
N ALA A 254 2.64 22.75 17.09
CA ALA A 254 1.28 22.73 17.61
C ALA A 254 1.23 23.03 19.12
N LEU A 255 2.21 22.57 19.89
CA LEU A 255 2.30 22.85 21.34
C LEU A 255 2.63 24.32 21.65
N ALA A 256 3.27 25.04 20.72
CA ALA A 256 3.56 26.45 20.86
C ALA A 256 2.38 27.37 20.52
N LEU A 257 1.31 26.83 19.95
CA LEU A 257 0.12 27.58 19.57
C LEU A 257 -1.00 27.42 20.61
N PRO A 258 -1.86 28.44 20.80
CA PRO A 258 -3.11 28.27 21.51
C PRO A 258 -4.10 27.42 20.70
N SER A 259 -5.18 26.97 21.36
CA SER A 259 -6.30 26.26 20.73
C SER A 259 -6.85 27.06 19.55
N SER A 260 -6.57 26.59 18.33
CA SER A 260 -6.84 27.28 17.08
C SER A 260 -6.91 26.29 15.91
N ALA A 261 -7.51 26.71 14.80
CA ALA A 261 -7.55 25.89 13.56
C ALA A 261 -6.14 25.55 13.04
N ALA A 262 -5.16 26.46 13.24
CA ALA A 262 -3.77 26.21 12.90
C ALA A 262 -3.15 25.09 13.74
N ARG A 263 -3.43 25.08 15.05
CA ARG A 263 -3.00 24.02 15.96
C ARG A 263 -3.59 22.66 15.57
N GLU A 264 -4.90 22.59 15.32
CA GLU A 264 -5.55 21.36 14.83
C GLU A 264 -4.94 20.85 13.52
N THR A 265 -4.62 21.76 12.60
CA THR A 265 -3.99 21.42 11.31
C THR A 265 -2.59 20.83 11.50
N LEU A 266 -1.79 21.40 12.40
CA LEU A 266 -0.45 20.87 12.73
C LEU A 266 -0.52 19.51 13.44
N LEU A 267 -1.48 19.32 14.35
CA LEU A 267 -1.72 18.02 14.98
C LEU A 267 -2.12 16.97 13.94
N LEU A 268 -3.00 17.31 12.99
CA LEU A 268 -3.38 16.43 11.89
C LEU A 268 -2.18 16.07 10.99
N LEU A 269 -1.30 17.05 10.69
CA LEU A 269 -0.06 16.82 9.96
C LEU A 269 0.87 15.87 10.73
N ALA A 270 1.02 16.07 12.05
CA ALA A 270 1.84 15.22 12.91
C ALA A 270 1.36 13.77 12.89
N ILE A 271 0.05 13.55 13.03
CA ILE A 271 -0.57 12.21 12.97
C ILE A 271 -0.35 11.59 11.60
N SER A 272 -0.62 12.34 10.53
CA SER A 272 -0.53 11.85 9.16
C SER A 272 0.90 11.45 8.79
N CYS A 273 1.91 12.27 9.10
CA CYS A 273 3.31 11.92 8.92
C CYS A 273 3.72 10.71 9.78
N THR A 274 3.23 10.60 11.01
CA THR A 274 3.48 9.42 11.86
C THR A 274 2.91 8.15 11.24
N VAL A 275 1.69 8.19 10.71
CA VAL A 275 1.08 7.07 9.98
C VAL A 275 1.92 6.70 8.75
N VAL A 276 2.41 7.69 7.99
CA VAL A 276 3.30 7.45 6.84
C VAL A 276 4.59 6.74 7.28
N VAL A 277 5.19 7.13 8.40
CA VAL A 277 6.37 6.44 8.96
C VAL A 277 6.02 4.99 9.32
N LEU A 278 4.94 4.78 10.06
CA LEU A 278 4.52 3.44 10.49
C LEU A 278 4.28 2.52 9.30
N VAL A 279 3.55 2.99 8.28
CA VAL A 279 3.29 2.23 7.05
C VAL A 279 4.58 1.91 6.31
N ASN A 280 5.48 2.89 6.14
CA ASN A 280 6.76 2.65 5.45
C ASN A 280 7.68 1.69 6.21
N LEU A 281 7.57 1.62 7.53
CA LEU A 281 8.34 0.67 8.35
C LEU A 281 7.76 -0.74 8.39
N ILE A 282 6.57 -1.00 7.81
CA ILE A 282 6.00 -2.35 7.69
C ILE A 282 6.91 -3.22 6.81
N PRO A 283 7.56 -4.27 7.35
CA PRO A 283 8.59 -5.02 6.62
C PRO A 283 8.03 -6.10 5.67
N PHE A 284 6.72 -6.29 5.63
CA PHE A 284 6.06 -7.36 4.87
C PHE A 284 5.74 -6.97 3.42
N VAL A 285 5.71 -5.67 3.15
CA VAL A 285 5.52 -5.05 1.84
C VAL A 285 6.84 -4.41 1.43
N ARG A 286 7.08 -4.19 0.13
CA ARG A 286 8.32 -3.58 -0.37
C ARG A 286 8.36 -2.05 -0.12
N PHE A 287 8.18 -1.66 1.14
CA PHE A 287 8.44 -0.31 1.64
C PHE A 287 9.88 -0.21 2.17
N ASP A 288 10.22 0.95 2.69
CA ASP A 288 11.55 1.26 3.23
C ASP A 288 11.97 0.36 4.38
N GLY A 289 11.05 0.03 5.28
CA GLY A 289 11.29 -0.90 6.39
C GLY A 289 11.69 -2.29 5.91
N TYR A 290 11.13 -2.75 4.78
CA TYR A 290 11.58 -3.98 4.14
C TYR A 290 12.98 -3.85 3.57
N LEU A 291 13.30 -2.75 2.88
CA LEU A 291 14.63 -2.51 2.34
C LEU A 291 15.69 -2.40 3.45
N ALA A 292 15.34 -1.76 4.56
CA ALA A 292 16.16 -1.65 5.76
C ALA A 292 16.38 -3.03 6.38
N LEU A 293 15.31 -3.81 6.61
CA LEU A 293 15.41 -5.16 7.18
C LEU A 293 16.23 -6.11 6.29
N MET A 294 15.95 -6.10 5.00
CA MET A 294 16.68 -6.90 4.00
C MET A 294 18.18 -6.54 3.98
N SER A 295 18.49 -5.25 4.07
CA SER A 295 19.87 -4.75 4.13
C SER A 295 20.56 -5.11 5.45
N ALA A 296 19.86 -4.99 6.57
CA ALA A 296 20.38 -5.30 7.90
C ALA A 296 20.72 -6.79 8.05
N LEU A 297 19.87 -7.66 7.50
CA LEU A 297 20.08 -9.11 7.47
C LEU A 297 21.07 -9.56 6.38
N ASP A 298 21.46 -8.65 5.49
CA ASP A 298 22.22 -8.91 4.25
C ASP A 298 21.66 -10.07 3.41
N GLU A 299 20.33 -10.17 3.37
CA GLU A 299 19.63 -11.30 2.77
C GLU A 299 18.90 -10.87 1.48
N PRO A 300 19.51 -11.05 0.28
CA PRO A 300 18.90 -10.62 -0.96
C PRO A 300 17.61 -11.40 -1.24
N ASN A 301 16.61 -10.71 -1.79
CA ASN A 301 15.30 -11.29 -2.11
C ASN A 301 14.57 -11.92 -0.90
N LEU A 302 14.84 -11.41 0.32
CA LEU A 302 14.23 -11.84 1.58
C LEU A 302 12.74 -12.18 1.44
N ARG A 303 11.92 -11.23 0.98
CA ARG A 303 10.46 -11.42 0.85
C ARG A 303 10.10 -12.57 -0.09
N ARG A 304 10.77 -12.71 -1.23
CA ARG A 304 10.46 -13.78 -2.21
C ARG A 304 10.77 -15.16 -1.61
N ARG A 305 11.90 -15.29 -0.92
CA ARG A 305 12.32 -16.54 -0.27
C ARG A 305 11.40 -16.90 0.89
N SER A 306 11.06 -15.92 1.74
CA SER A 306 10.13 -16.14 2.84
C SER A 306 8.71 -16.48 2.36
N ILE A 307 8.19 -15.81 1.33
CA ILE A 307 6.89 -16.16 0.74
C ILE A 307 6.90 -17.61 0.22
N ARG A 308 8.00 -18.08 -0.39
CA ARG A 308 8.12 -19.48 -0.81
C ARG A 308 8.03 -20.42 0.40
N ASP A 309 8.69 -20.11 1.50
CA ASP A 309 8.66 -20.92 2.72
C ASP A 309 7.27 -20.93 3.38
N GLY A 310 6.62 -19.77 3.48
CA GLY A 310 5.26 -19.62 3.99
C GLY A 310 4.21 -20.30 3.11
N ALA A 311 4.25 -20.09 1.79
CA ALA A 311 3.36 -20.74 0.85
C ALA A 311 3.56 -22.26 0.83
N GLY A 312 4.81 -22.74 0.90
CA GLY A 312 5.13 -24.16 1.01
C GLY A 312 4.62 -24.76 2.33
N PHE A 313 4.65 -24.00 3.44
CA PHE A 313 4.04 -24.44 4.69
C PHE A 313 2.51 -24.59 4.57
N LEU A 314 1.81 -23.59 4.03
CA LEU A 314 0.36 -23.68 3.79
C LEU A 314 0.01 -24.82 2.83
N ALA A 315 0.77 -24.99 1.76
CA ALA A 315 0.58 -26.06 0.79
C ALA A 315 0.64 -27.45 1.44
N ARG A 316 1.54 -27.65 2.40
CA ARG A 316 1.64 -28.89 3.18
C ARG A 316 0.49 -29.07 4.16
N LEU A 317 0.24 -28.03 4.95
CA LEU A 317 -0.75 -28.07 6.03
C LEU A 317 -2.17 -28.25 5.47
N VAL A 318 -2.52 -27.51 4.42
CA VAL A 318 -3.87 -27.47 3.86
C VAL A 318 -4.04 -28.57 2.82
N PHE A 319 -3.13 -28.66 1.84
CA PHE A 319 -3.30 -29.50 0.66
C PHE A 319 -2.45 -30.78 0.65
N GLY A 320 -1.62 -31.03 1.68
CA GLY A 320 -0.80 -32.24 1.77
C GLY A 320 0.33 -32.30 0.73
N ALA A 321 0.84 -31.14 0.29
CA ALA A 321 1.96 -31.10 -0.65
C ALA A 321 3.23 -31.76 -0.06
N PRO A 322 4.19 -32.20 -0.91
CA PRO A 322 5.48 -32.70 -0.45
C PRO A 322 6.31 -31.66 0.32
N ARG A 323 7.19 -32.14 1.20
CA ARG A 323 8.14 -31.28 1.93
C ARG A 323 9.19 -30.71 1.00
N GLN A 324 9.15 -29.40 0.79
CA GLN A 324 10.21 -28.67 0.08
C GLN A 324 11.29 -28.18 1.06
N PRO A 325 12.57 -28.16 0.62
CA PRO A 325 13.64 -27.48 1.34
C PRO A 325 13.31 -26.00 1.54
N ARG A 326 13.56 -25.49 2.75
CA ARG A 326 13.38 -24.06 3.05
C ARG A 326 14.35 -23.25 2.22
N ALA A 327 13.88 -22.16 1.65
CA ALA A 327 14.70 -21.20 0.96
C ALA A 327 15.57 -20.41 1.93
N LEU A 328 15.14 -20.21 3.17
CA LEU A 328 15.94 -19.61 4.24
C LEU A 328 16.04 -20.61 5.40
N GLU A 329 17.27 -20.91 5.83
CA GLU A 329 17.54 -21.81 6.96
C GLU A 329 17.31 -21.13 8.32
N ARG A 330 16.18 -20.42 8.45
CA ARG A 330 15.82 -19.66 9.65
C ARG A 330 14.40 -19.99 10.06
N TRP A 331 14.17 -20.15 11.37
CA TRP A 331 12.86 -20.53 11.90
C TRP A 331 11.77 -19.51 11.57
N TRP A 332 12.12 -18.23 11.54
CA TRP A 332 11.19 -17.13 11.29
C TRP A 332 10.81 -16.97 9.81
N SER A 333 11.43 -17.70 8.87
CA SER A 333 11.16 -17.53 7.43
C SER A 333 9.70 -17.84 7.06
N VAL A 334 9.12 -18.84 7.72
CA VAL A 334 7.73 -19.26 7.54
C VAL A 334 6.76 -18.19 8.06
N PRO A 335 6.76 -17.81 9.36
CA PRO A 335 5.82 -16.80 9.87
C PRO A 335 5.99 -15.46 9.14
N PHE A 336 7.23 -15.02 8.88
CA PHE A 336 7.46 -13.80 8.09
C PHE A 336 6.92 -13.92 6.66
N GLY A 337 7.06 -15.09 6.04
CA GLY A 337 6.49 -15.40 4.73
C GLY A 337 4.97 -15.34 4.67
N LEU A 338 4.30 -15.84 5.72
CA LEU A 338 2.84 -15.75 5.88
C LEU A 338 2.41 -14.29 6.05
N CYS A 339 3.11 -13.50 6.86
CA CYS A 339 2.85 -12.07 6.97
C CYS A 339 3.06 -11.33 5.64
N CYS A 340 4.08 -11.68 4.85
CA CYS A 340 4.32 -11.11 3.52
C CYS A 340 3.23 -11.44 2.48
N LEU A 341 2.51 -12.55 2.68
CA LEU A 341 1.33 -12.94 1.88
C LEU A 341 0.08 -12.19 2.35
N ALA A 342 -0.15 -12.10 3.66
CA ALA A 342 -1.34 -11.50 4.24
C ALA A 342 -1.35 -9.97 4.20
N ALA A 343 -0.22 -9.32 4.52
CA ALA A 343 -0.16 -7.86 4.69
C ALA A 343 -0.64 -7.06 3.47
N PRO A 344 -0.24 -7.35 2.22
CA PRO A 344 -0.77 -6.64 1.06
C PRO A 344 -2.29 -6.78 0.90
N VAL A 345 -2.84 -7.97 1.22
CA VAL A 345 -4.28 -8.22 1.13
C VAL A 345 -5.02 -7.39 2.17
N VAL A 346 -4.57 -7.43 3.42
CA VAL A 346 -5.16 -6.64 4.52
C VAL A 346 -5.09 -5.15 4.21
N MET A 347 -3.94 -4.65 3.73
CA MET A 347 -3.78 -3.25 3.37
C MET A 347 -4.70 -2.81 2.22
N VAL A 348 -4.83 -3.62 1.17
CA VAL A 348 -5.72 -3.30 0.04
C VAL A 348 -7.18 -3.30 0.50
N LEU A 349 -7.61 -4.32 1.26
CA LEU A 349 -8.97 -4.37 1.80
C LEU A 349 -9.25 -3.17 2.71
N PHE A 350 -8.32 -2.82 3.59
CA PHE A 350 -8.42 -1.63 4.43
C PHE A 350 -8.54 -0.36 3.58
N ALA A 351 -7.69 -0.17 2.58
CA ALA A 351 -7.73 1.01 1.70
C ALA A 351 -9.06 1.12 0.93
N VAL A 352 -9.59 0.00 0.41
CA VAL A 352 -10.89 -0.02 -0.29
C VAL A 352 -12.02 0.34 0.66
N VAL A 353 -12.11 -0.30 1.82
CA VAL A 353 -13.16 -0.03 2.81
C VAL A 353 -13.11 1.44 3.26
N ARG A 354 -11.91 1.98 3.50
CA ARG A 354 -11.75 3.40 3.87
C ARG A 354 -12.12 4.34 2.74
N THR A 355 -11.78 4.02 1.50
CA THR A 355 -12.15 4.81 0.33
C THR A 355 -13.67 4.82 0.13
N ALA A 356 -14.32 3.66 0.26
CA ALA A 356 -15.76 3.53 0.20
C ALA A 356 -16.45 4.38 1.28
N GLN A 357 -15.95 4.35 2.52
CA GLN A 357 -16.47 5.16 3.63
C GLN A 357 -16.27 6.67 3.43
N LEU A 358 -15.14 7.09 2.85
CA LEU A 358 -14.85 8.51 2.60
C LEU A 358 -15.66 9.10 1.45
N LEU A 359 -16.00 8.28 0.45
CA LEU A 359 -16.74 8.69 -0.74
C LEU A 359 -18.25 8.41 -0.63
N ASP A 360 -18.69 7.86 0.51
CA ASP A 360 -20.10 7.62 0.77
C ASP A 360 -20.87 8.96 0.78
N GLY A 361 -21.93 9.04 -0.02
CA GLY A 361 -22.72 10.27 -0.19
C GLY A 361 -22.08 11.37 -1.06
N ALA A 362 -20.92 11.14 -1.67
CA ALA A 362 -20.26 12.10 -2.57
C ALA A 362 -20.86 12.15 -3.99
N GLY A 363 -21.99 11.47 -4.22
CA GLY A 363 -22.74 11.47 -5.48
C GLY A 363 -22.44 10.27 -6.41
N PRO A 364 -23.18 10.15 -7.53
CA PRO A 364 -23.17 8.95 -8.38
C PRO A 364 -21.81 8.60 -8.98
N ALA A 365 -21.03 9.62 -9.36
CA ALA A 365 -19.68 9.43 -9.91
C ALA A 365 -18.72 8.79 -8.89
N ALA A 366 -18.82 9.18 -7.61
CA ALA A 366 -18.01 8.63 -6.53
C ALA A 366 -18.43 7.19 -6.21
N SER A 367 -19.74 6.92 -6.20
CA SER A 367 -20.31 5.57 -6.06
C SER A 367 -19.83 4.63 -7.17
N LEU A 368 -19.82 5.09 -8.43
CA LEU A 368 -19.32 4.32 -9.56
C LEU A 368 -17.81 4.04 -9.45
N PHE A 369 -17.03 5.02 -8.98
CA PHE A 369 -15.59 4.84 -8.74
C PHE A 369 -15.31 3.79 -7.65
N VAL A 370 -16.04 3.83 -6.53
CA VAL A 370 -15.90 2.84 -5.44
C VAL A 370 -16.27 1.44 -5.95
N LEU A 371 -17.37 1.30 -6.68
CA LEU A 371 -17.78 0.03 -7.28
C LEU A 371 -16.72 -0.52 -8.25
N ALA A 372 -16.17 0.33 -9.11
CA ALA A 372 -15.11 -0.07 -10.04
C ALA A 372 -13.85 -0.53 -9.29
N LEU A 373 -13.49 0.15 -8.21
CA LEU A 373 -12.37 -0.21 -7.34
C LEU A 373 -12.60 -1.58 -6.68
N GLU A 374 -13.77 -1.81 -6.09
CA GLU A 374 -14.15 -3.09 -5.48
C GLU A 374 -14.13 -4.24 -6.51
N ALA A 375 -14.70 -4.03 -7.69
CA ALA A 375 -14.69 -5.00 -8.78
C ALA A 375 -13.26 -5.37 -9.20
N VAL A 376 -12.35 -4.39 -9.33
CA VAL A 376 -10.94 -4.64 -9.63
C VAL A 376 -10.28 -5.49 -8.54
N VAL A 377 -10.55 -5.22 -7.26
CA VAL A 377 -10.00 -6.02 -6.15
C VAL A 377 -10.54 -7.44 -6.16
N VAL A 378 -11.84 -7.64 -6.40
CA VAL A 378 -12.46 -8.97 -6.52
C VAL A 378 -11.84 -9.74 -7.68
N VAL A 379 -11.76 -9.15 -8.87
CA VAL A 379 -11.17 -9.78 -10.06
C VAL A 379 -9.70 -10.14 -9.80
N ALA A 380 -8.91 -9.23 -9.22
CA ALA A 380 -7.52 -9.50 -8.87
C ALA A 380 -7.41 -10.65 -7.85
N GLY A 381 -8.26 -10.68 -6.84
CA GLY A 381 -8.36 -11.74 -5.84
C GLY A 381 -8.66 -13.10 -6.46
N VAL A 382 -9.67 -13.17 -7.34
CA VAL A 382 -10.04 -14.37 -8.09
C VAL A 382 -8.88 -14.85 -8.97
N VAL A 383 -8.23 -13.95 -9.71
CA VAL A 383 -7.07 -14.30 -10.55
C VAL A 383 -5.92 -14.87 -9.70
N LEU A 384 -5.65 -14.28 -8.53
CA LEU A 384 -4.62 -14.77 -7.61
C LEU A 384 -4.97 -16.14 -7.03
N LEU A 385 -6.24 -16.34 -6.66
CA LEU A 385 -6.76 -17.62 -6.16
C LEU A 385 -6.65 -18.71 -7.23
N VAL A 386 -7.13 -18.45 -8.45
CA VAL A 386 -7.02 -19.39 -9.58
C VAL A 386 -5.55 -19.71 -9.86
N ARG A 387 -4.66 -18.71 -9.88
CA ARG A 387 -3.21 -18.95 -10.04
C ARG A 387 -2.63 -19.76 -8.89
N ALA A 388 -3.13 -19.63 -7.66
CA ALA A 388 -2.69 -20.44 -6.53
C ALA A 388 -3.16 -21.89 -6.68
N LEU A 389 -4.43 -22.11 -7.01
CA LEU A 389 -5.01 -23.44 -7.24
C LEU A 389 -4.34 -24.16 -8.41
N VAL A 390 -4.10 -23.48 -9.54
CA VAL A 390 -3.38 -24.05 -10.69
C VAL A 390 -1.93 -24.40 -10.32
N ARG A 391 -1.25 -23.57 -9.54
CA ARG A 391 0.09 -23.89 -9.03
C ARG A 391 0.07 -25.12 -8.14
N MET A 392 -0.94 -25.24 -7.26
CA MET A 392 -1.11 -26.39 -6.38
C MET A 392 -1.42 -27.68 -7.16
N TRP A 393 -2.26 -27.59 -8.19
CA TRP A 393 -2.57 -28.70 -9.08
C TRP A 393 -1.31 -29.23 -9.79
N ARG A 394 -0.38 -28.32 -10.13
CA ARG A 394 0.90 -28.66 -10.77
C ARG A 394 2.00 -29.08 -9.80
N SER A 395 1.86 -28.80 -8.50
CA SER A 395 2.91 -29.03 -7.51
C SER A 395 2.91 -30.45 -6.91
N GLY A 396 2.21 -31.41 -7.52
CA GLY A 396 2.13 -32.79 -7.05
C GLY A 396 1.31 -32.99 -5.77
N ALA A 397 0.41 -32.06 -5.42
CA ALA A 397 -0.53 -32.26 -4.31
C ALA A 397 -1.60 -33.31 -4.68
N SER A 398 -2.12 -34.02 -3.68
CA SER A 398 -3.23 -34.98 -3.89
C SER A 398 -4.45 -34.25 -4.44
N ARG A 399 -4.90 -34.63 -5.64
CA ARG A 399 -6.06 -34.03 -6.31
C ARG A 399 -7.33 -34.15 -5.46
N PHE A 400 -7.52 -35.28 -4.78
CA PHE A 400 -8.64 -35.51 -3.89
C PHE A 400 -8.64 -34.56 -2.69
N ARG A 401 -7.48 -34.37 -2.04
CA ARG A 401 -7.36 -33.42 -0.93
C ARG A 401 -7.53 -31.98 -1.39
N LEU A 402 -6.99 -31.63 -2.56
CA LEU A 402 -7.16 -30.30 -3.15
C LEU A 402 -8.64 -29.98 -3.41
N VAL A 403 -9.36 -30.87 -4.09
CA VAL A 403 -10.79 -30.68 -4.38
C VAL A 403 -11.61 -30.69 -3.08
N GLY A 404 -11.39 -31.67 -2.20
CA GLY A 404 -12.12 -31.80 -0.94
C GLY A 404 -11.95 -30.58 -0.02
N VAL A 405 -10.73 -30.09 0.17
CA VAL A 405 -10.47 -28.90 0.99
C VAL A 405 -11.01 -27.64 0.33
N THR A 406 -10.87 -27.50 -0.99
CA THR A 406 -11.43 -26.33 -1.70
C THR A 406 -12.96 -26.30 -1.63
N ALA A 407 -13.60 -27.46 -1.79
CA ALA A 407 -15.06 -27.60 -1.64
C ALA A 407 -15.50 -27.32 -0.19
N ALA A 408 -14.78 -27.84 0.80
CA ALA A 408 -15.07 -27.57 2.21
C ALA A 408 -14.90 -26.09 2.57
N LEU A 409 -13.87 -25.42 2.05
CA LEU A 409 -13.68 -23.98 2.23
C LEU A 409 -14.78 -23.16 1.55
N ALA A 410 -15.15 -23.52 0.31
CA ALA A 410 -16.24 -22.87 -0.40
C ALA A 410 -17.58 -23.05 0.31
N ALA A 411 -17.89 -24.28 0.75
CA ALA A 411 -19.09 -24.59 1.52
C ALA A 411 -19.09 -23.84 2.86
N GLY A 412 -17.94 -23.76 3.55
CA GLY A 412 -17.78 -22.99 4.77
C GLY A 412 -18.01 -21.49 4.58
N ILE A 413 -17.52 -20.91 3.49
CA ILE A 413 -17.77 -19.50 3.13
C ILE A 413 -19.26 -19.26 2.84
N VAL A 414 -19.89 -20.14 2.08
CA VAL A 414 -21.34 -20.05 1.78
C VAL A 414 -22.15 -20.18 3.07
N ALA A 415 -21.85 -21.17 3.91
CA ALA A 415 -22.49 -21.40 5.19
C ALA A 415 -22.31 -20.21 6.13
N ALA A 416 -21.09 -19.65 6.23
CA ALA A 416 -20.83 -18.45 7.02
C ALA A 416 -21.67 -17.26 6.51
N GLY A 417 -21.77 -17.09 5.20
CA GLY A 417 -22.59 -16.04 4.60
C GLY A 417 -24.09 -16.13 4.90
N ILE A 418 -24.61 -17.35 5.10
CA ILE A 418 -26.01 -17.61 5.42
C ILE A 418 -26.25 -17.57 6.94
N LEU A 419 -25.35 -18.16 7.72
CA LEU A 419 -25.53 -18.43 9.15
C LEU A 419 -25.00 -17.33 10.06
N VAL A 420 -24.11 -16.45 9.59
CA VAL A 420 -23.57 -15.36 10.40
C VAL A 420 -24.51 -14.16 10.27
N PRO A 421 -25.32 -13.84 11.29
CA PRO A 421 -26.09 -12.60 11.31
C PRO A 421 -25.14 -11.43 11.54
N VAL A 422 -25.27 -10.38 10.73
CA VAL A 422 -24.53 -9.14 10.88
C VAL A 422 -25.52 -8.02 11.20
N PRO A 423 -25.21 -7.16 12.20
CA PRO A 423 -26.00 -5.97 12.45
C PRO A 423 -26.00 -5.07 11.22
N THR A 424 -27.17 -4.81 10.66
CA THR A 424 -27.33 -3.85 9.56
C THR A 424 -27.59 -2.48 10.16
N ALA A 425 -26.85 -1.49 9.69
CA ALA A 425 -27.03 -0.11 10.10
C ALA A 425 -26.93 0.82 8.90
N ALA A 426 -27.80 1.81 8.83
CA ALA A 426 -27.66 2.93 7.92
C ALA A 426 -26.82 4.01 8.59
N VAL A 427 -25.85 4.52 7.85
CA VAL A 427 -25.07 5.70 8.24
C VAL A 427 -25.65 6.89 7.50
N LEU A 428 -26.09 7.89 8.24
CA LEU A 428 -26.69 9.13 7.74
C LEU A 428 -25.97 10.33 8.34
N GLY A 429 -26.12 11.50 7.73
CA GLY A 429 -25.80 12.76 8.40
C GLY A 429 -26.93 13.13 9.37
N PHE A 430 -26.63 13.96 10.36
CA PHE A 430 -27.66 14.72 11.05
C PHE A 430 -27.29 16.19 11.09
N SER A 431 -28.32 17.03 11.15
CA SER A 431 -28.21 18.46 11.42
C SER A 431 -29.20 18.82 12.53
N VAL A 432 -28.83 19.78 13.37
CA VAL A 432 -29.70 20.35 14.39
C VAL A 432 -30.27 21.65 13.82
N ASP A 433 -31.58 21.70 13.62
CA ASP A 433 -32.32 22.84 13.05
C ASP A 433 -33.47 23.20 13.99
N ASP A 434 -33.52 24.44 14.50
CA ASP A 434 -34.54 24.94 15.42
C ASP A 434 -34.97 23.93 16.52
N ASP A 435 -33.99 23.41 17.28
CA ASP A 435 -34.15 22.39 18.35
C ASP A 435 -34.60 20.98 17.92
N ARG A 436 -34.63 20.71 16.61
CA ARG A 436 -34.94 19.40 16.03
C ARG A 436 -33.69 18.75 15.44
N VAL A 437 -33.52 17.46 15.73
CA VAL A 437 -32.45 16.67 15.11
C VAL A 437 -33.03 16.00 13.87
N VAL A 438 -32.54 16.41 12.70
CA VAL A 438 -33.03 15.90 11.41
C VAL A 438 -31.95 15.02 10.79
N LEU A 439 -32.34 13.81 10.38
CA LEU A 439 -31.48 12.91 9.62
C LEU A 439 -31.49 13.30 8.15
N VAL A 440 -30.30 13.40 7.59
CA VAL A 440 -30.07 13.97 6.27
C VAL A 440 -29.19 13.05 5.43
N ARG A 441 -29.48 13.00 4.13
CA ARG A 441 -28.69 12.28 3.11
C ARG A 441 -28.21 13.27 2.05
N GLY A 442 -27.00 13.05 1.55
CA GLY A 442 -26.46 13.84 0.43
C GLY A 442 -27.23 13.57 -0.87
N GLY A 443 -27.51 14.63 -1.62
CA GLY A 443 -28.25 14.56 -2.88
C GLY A 443 -29.76 14.69 -2.71
N ARG A 444 -30.49 14.48 -3.83
CA ARG A 444 -31.95 14.65 -3.96
C ARG A 444 -32.74 13.34 -3.93
N ASP A 445 -32.07 12.20 -3.73
CA ASP A 445 -32.74 10.91 -3.65
C ASP A 445 -33.18 10.62 -2.20
N PRO A 446 -34.50 10.47 -1.94
CA PRO A 446 -34.98 10.04 -0.62
C PRO A 446 -34.41 8.67 -0.19
N GLY A 447 -34.02 7.82 -1.16
CA GLY A 447 -33.45 6.48 -0.96
C GLY A 447 -34.31 5.57 -0.08
N THR A 448 -33.68 4.60 0.59
CA THR A 448 -34.40 3.55 1.35
C THR A 448 -35.19 4.13 2.53
N ARG A 449 -36.48 3.77 2.62
CA ARG A 449 -37.38 4.16 3.71
C ARG A 449 -36.84 3.64 5.05
N ILE A 450 -36.66 4.53 6.01
CA ILE A 450 -36.15 4.21 7.34
C ILE A 450 -37.34 3.76 8.20
N PRO A 451 -37.24 2.62 8.91
CA PRO A 451 -38.32 2.17 9.79
C PRO A 451 -38.52 3.11 10.97
N ASP A 452 -39.78 3.38 11.28
CA ASP A 452 -40.18 4.19 12.44
C ASP A 452 -39.82 3.49 13.75
N GLY A 453 -39.43 4.28 14.76
CA GLY A 453 -39.01 3.76 16.07
C GLY A 453 -37.64 3.07 16.10
N ALA A 454 -36.91 3.02 14.98
CA ALA A 454 -35.58 2.43 14.95
C ALA A 454 -34.60 3.22 15.83
N PRO A 455 -33.75 2.54 16.63
CA PRO A 455 -32.80 3.22 17.49
C PRO A 455 -31.65 3.81 16.66
N VAL A 456 -31.25 5.02 17.02
CA VAL A 456 -30.19 5.77 16.34
C VAL A 456 -29.16 6.27 17.35
N VAL A 457 -27.89 6.11 16.98
CA VAL A 457 -26.74 6.64 17.74
C VAL A 457 -26.20 7.87 17.01
N LEU A 458 -26.09 8.99 17.71
CA LEU A 458 -25.57 10.25 17.21
C LEU A 458 -24.10 10.40 17.63
N SER A 459 -23.25 10.75 16.67
CA SER A 459 -21.81 10.84 16.88
C SER A 459 -21.18 11.95 16.01
N THR A 460 -19.98 12.39 16.37
CA THR A 460 -19.21 13.31 15.53
C THR A 460 -18.75 12.62 14.25
N ARG A 461 -18.59 13.38 13.16
CA ARG A 461 -18.09 12.87 11.86
C ARG A 461 -16.59 13.19 11.70
N GLY A 462 -15.72 12.41 12.33
CA GLY A 462 -14.27 12.56 12.23
C GLY A 462 -13.65 11.83 11.02
N ILE A 463 -12.37 12.07 10.76
CA ILE A 463 -11.64 11.41 9.65
C ILE A 463 -11.45 9.93 9.92
N LEU A 464 -11.02 9.54 11.13
CA LEU A 464 -10.68 8.15 11.47
C LEU A 464 -11.53 7.59 12.61
N ALA A 465 -12.03 8.45 13.49
CA ALA A 465 -12.84 8.07 14.64
C ALA A 465 -14.13 8.89 14.66
N SER A 466 -15.08 8.42 15.46
CA SER A 466 -16.29 9.16 15.82
C SER A 466 -16.46 9.11 17.33
N GLU A 467 -16.89 10.23 17.91
CA GLU A 467 -17.15 10.36 19.33
C GLU A 467 -18.67 10.27 19.55
N TYR A 468 -19.10 9.42 20.48
CA TYR A 468 -20.51 9.29 20.86
C TYR A 468 -21.00 10.61 21.46
N ARG A 469 -22.19 11.07 21.03
CA ARG A 469 -22.80 12.33 21.49
C ARG A 469 -24.22 12.15 22.01
N GLY A 470 -24.91 11.08 21.63
CA GLY A 470 -26.23 10.77 22.17
C GLY A 470 -26.91 9.64 21.42
N GLU A 471 -28.14 9.35 21.81
CA GLU A 471 -28.99 8.34 21.18
C GLU A 471 -30.44 8.80 21.14
N GLY A 472 -31.24 8.13 20.32
CA GLY A 472 -32.66 8.43 20.20
C GLY A 472 -33.39 7.41 19.34
N THR A 473 -34.63 7.72 19.03
CA THR A 473 -35.49 6.91 18.15
C THR A 473 -35.92 7.71 16.94
N ILE A 474 -36.07 7.02 15.81
CA ILE A 474 -36.48 7.64 14.57
C ILE A 474 -37.98 7.91 14.56
N ARG A 475 -38.33 9.12 14.10
CA ARG A 475 -39.67 9.52 13.71
C ARG A 475 -39.69 9.80 12.21
N THR A 476 -40.47 9.02 11.49
CA THR A 476 -40.54 9.07 10.03
C THR A 476 -41.21 10.36 9.56
N ARG A 477 -40.63 10.99 8.54
CA ARG A 477 -41.14 12.23 7.93
C ARG A 477 -41.09 12.10 6.39
N PRO A 478 -41.97 12.78 5.64
CA PRO A 478 -41.80 12.93 4.20
C PRO A 478 -40.44 13.55 3.86
N ALA A 479 -39.78 12.99 2.84
CA ALA A 479 -38.51 13.51 2.37
C ALA A 479 -38.65 14.95 1.89
N THR A 480 -37.85 15.85 2.42
CA THR A 480 -37.89 17.29 2.09
C THR A 480 -36.48 17.75 1.73
N GLU A 481 -36.34 18.51 0.65
CA GLU A 481 -35.06 19.15 0.32
C GLU A 481 -34.70 20.17 1.39
N THR A 482 -33.43 20.19 1.80
CA THR A 482 -32.90 21.11 2.80
C THR A 482 -31.43 21.42 2.50
N GLU A 483 -30.90 22.44 3.16
CA GLU A 483 -29.47 22.75 3.15
C GLU A 483 -28.88 22.49 4.53
N VAL A 484 -27.75 21.78 4.56
CA VAL A 484 -27.10 21.38 5.82
C VAL A 484 -25.64 21.80 5.83
N PRO A 485 -25.04 22.02 7.01
CA PRO A 485 -23.60 22.24 7.12
C PRO A 485 -22.81 21.11 6.45
N VAL A 486 -21.69 21.45 5.80
CA VAL A 486 -20.80 20.48 5.13
C VAL A 486 -20.43 19.30 6.04
N GLU A 487 -20.22 19.57 7.33
CA GLU A 487 -19.81 18.59 8.35
C GLU A 487 -20.89 17.54 8.69
N ALA A 488 -22.14 17.76 8.29
CA ALA A 488 -23.19 16.74 8.37
C ALA A 488 -22.91 15.57 7.41
N LEU A 489 -22.34 15.86 6.24
CA LEU A 489 -22.13 14.89 5.17
C LEU A 489 -20.66 14.50 4.96
N PHE A 490 -19.72 15.35 5.36
CA PHE A 490 -18.29 15.12 5.15
C PHE A 490 -17.50 15.29 6.45
N PRO A 491 -16.34 14.63 6.62
CA PRO A 491 -15.51 14.76 7.82
C PRO A 491 -14.71 16.08 7.88
N VAL A 492 -15.20 17.13 7.23
CA VAL A 492 -14.56 18.44 7.12
C VAL A 492 -15.56 19.55 7.46
N ARG A 493 -15.07 20.61 8.09
CA ARG A 493 -15.85 21.81 8.43
C ARG A 493 -15.41 23.03 7.64
N THR A 494 -16.39 23.78 7.16
CA THR A 494 -16.19 25.07 6.48
C THR A 494 -17.26 26.03 6.97
N PRO A 495 -16.91 27.03 7.81
CA PRO A 495 -17.89 27.96 8.36
C PRO A 495 -18.68 28.65 7.24
N GLY A 496 -20.01 28.66 7.37
CA GLY A 496 -20.91 29.32 6.42
C GLY A 496 -21.13 28.59 5.09
N ALA A 497 -20.56 27.39 4.90
CA ALA A 497 -20.84 26.57 3.73
C ALA A 497 -21.94 25.55 4.03
N SER A 498 -22.96 25.53 3.19
CA SER A 498 -24.02 24.52 3.17
C SER A 498 -23.91 23.63 1.92
N VAL A 499 -24.49 22.43 2.01
CA VAL A 499 -24.63 21.50 0.88
C VAL A 499 -26.09 21.04 0.77
N PRO A 500 -26.60 20.86 -0.46
CA PRO A 500 -27.95 20.36 -0.66
C PRO A 500 -28.05 18.93 -0.15
N ALA A 501 -29.10 18.69 0.63
CA ALA A 501 -29.40 17.41 1.24
C ALA A 501 -30.90 17.15 1.22
N THR A 502 -31.25 15.89 1.45
CA THR A 502 -32.64 15.48 1.66
C THR A 502 -32.81 15.10 3.13
N ALA A 503 -33.69 15.80 3.84
CA ALA A 503 -34.14 15.44 5.17
C ALA A 503 -35.09 14.24 5.06
N VAL A 504 -34.75 13.12 5.70
CA VAL A 504 -35.45 11.83 5.53
C VAL A 504 -36.17 11.36 6.79
N ALA A 505 -35.78 11.85 7.97
CA ALA A 505 -36.40 11.50 9.25
C ALA A 505 -36.04 12.54 10.33
N GLU A 506 -36.78 12.52 11.42
CA GLU A 506 -36.49 13.27 12.65
C GLU A 506 -36.05 12.29 13.75
N VAL A 507 -35.23 12.76 14.70
CA VAL A 507 -34.78 11.94 15.85
C VAL A 507 -35.36 12.50 17.14
N GLU A 508 -36.04 11.63 17.87
CA GLU A 508 -36.43 11.88 19.25
C GLU A 508 -35.27 11.48 20.17
N VAL A 509 -34.47 12.48 20.56
CA VAL A 509 -33.27 12.28 21.38
C VAL A 509 -33.64 11.86 22.80
N SER A 510 -33.06 10.76 23.25
CA SER A 510 -33.16 10.24 24.62
C SER A 510 -32.08 10.88 25.50
N GLY A 511 -32.23 12.15 25.88
CA GLY A 511 -31.27 12.85 26.75
C GLY A 511 -31.18 14.37 26.55
N GLU A 512 -30.16 15.00 27.14
CA GLU A 512 -29.89 16.44 27.00
C GLU A 512 -29.44 16.81 25.59
N ARG A 513 -30.27 17.60 24.89
CA ARG A 513 -30.02 18.03 23.49
C ARG A 513 -28.91 19.07 23.35
N SER A 514 -28.62 19.82 24.40
CA SER A 514 -27.60 20.88 24.45
C SER A 514 -26.16 20.36 24.27
N ALA A 515 -25.93 19.06 24.44
CA ALA A 515 -24.63 18.42 24.28
C ALA A 515 -24.35 17.97 22.83
N LEU A 516 -25.32 18.08 21.91
CA LEU A 516 -25.16 17.66 20.51
C LEU A 516 -24.41 18.74 19.70
N PRO A 517 -23.51 18.34 18.78
CA PRO A 517 -22.93 19.28 17.82
C PRO A 517 -23.99 19.72 16.81
N ALA A 518 -23.76 20.85 16.15
CA ALA A 518 -24.67 21.38 15.12
C ALA A 518 -24.94 20.39 13.98
N ALA A 519 -23.95 19.55 13.66
CA ALA A 519 -24.07 18.47 12.70
C ALA A 519 -23.10 17.32 12.99
N GLY A 520 -23.39 16.15 12.44
CA GLY A 520 -22.55 14.97 12.59
C GLY A 520 -23.08 13.75 11.85
N GLN A 521 -22.72 12.57 12.36
CA GLN A 521 -23.10 11.28 11.79
C GLN A 521 -24.09 10.55 12.72
N ALA A 522 -25.16 10.04 12.14
CA ALA A 522 -26.16 9.21 12.78
C ALA A 522 -26.04 7.76 12.27
N ARG A 523 -25.98 6.80 13.20
CA ARG A 523 -25.99 5.37 12.90
C ARG A 523 -27.33 4.78 13.32
N VAL A 524 -28.19 4.51 12.34
CA VAL A 524 -29.51 3.93 12.51
C VAL A 524 -29.41 2.41 12.47
N GLN A 525 -29.90 1.72 13.50
CA GLN A 525 -29.92 0.26 13.50
C GLN A 525 -31.14 -0.25 12.74
N LEU A 526 -30.90 -1.05 11.69
CA LEU A 526 -31.95 -1.60 10.82
C LEU A 526 -32.28 -3.07 11.15
N GLY A 527 -31.65 -3.63 12.20
CA GLY A 527 -31.81 -5.01 12.64
C GLY A 527 -30.60 -5.87 12.31
N THR A 528 -30.84 -7.15 12.01
CA THR A 528 -29.82 -8.12 11.61
C THR A 528 -30.17 -8.75 10.28
N ALA A 529 -29.17 -8.95 9.43
CA ALA A 529 -29.34 -9.70 8.18
C ALA A 529 -28.21 -10.74 8.05
N PRO A 530 -28.45 -11.85 7.34
CA PRO A 530 -27.38 -12.75 6.91
C PRO A 530 -26.25 -11.97 6.23
N LEU A 531 -25.00 -12.35 6.50
CA LEU A 531 -23.81 -11.70 5.96
C LEU A 531 -23.87 -11.50 4.44
N TRP A 532 -24.42 -12.44 3.66
CA TRP A 532 -24.58 -12.26 2.22
C TRP A 532 -25.58 -11.17 1.84
N GLN A 533 -26.69 -11.05 2.56
CA GLN A 533 -27.65 -9.99 2.32
C GLN A 533 -27.07 -8.63 2.71
N ALA A 534 -26.35 -8.55 3.83
CA ALA A 534 -25.68 -7.32 4.26
C ALA A 534 -24.60 -6.87 3.26
N LEU A 535 -23.77 -7.80 2.77
CA LEU A 535 -22.74 -7.50 1.76
C LEU A 535 -23.36 -7.15 0.40
N TRP A 536 -24.43 -7.83 -0.01
CA TRP A 536 -25.15 -7.50 -1.23
C TRP A 536 -25.75 -6.10 -1.16
N ALA A 537 -26.40 -5.73 -0.04
CA ALA A 537 -26.94 -4.40 0.15
C ALA A 537 -25.86 -3.31 0.09
N ALA A 538 -24.68 -3.56 0.68
CA ALA A 538 -23.56 -2.64 0.63
C ALA A 538 -23.03 -2.41 -0.80
N VAL A 539 -22.96 -3.46 -1.62
CA VAL A 539 -22.47 -3.38 -3.02
C VAL A 539 -23.54 -2.91 -4.00
N ALA A 540 -24.82 -3.22 -3.75
CA ALA A 540 -25.94 -2.88 -4.62
C ALA A 540 -26.47 -1.45 -4.39
N SER A 541 -26.30 -0.88 -3.20
CA SER A 541 -26.74 0.50 -2.91
C SER A 541 -26.12 1.56 -3.85
N PRO A 542 -24.82 1.51 -4.21
CA PRO A 542 -24.24 2.36 -5.26
C PRO A 542 -24.91 2.23 -6.63
N LEU A 543 -25.35 1.02 -7.00
CA LEU A 543 -25.96 0.72 -8.29
C LEU A 543 -27.41 1.20 -8.36
N ALA A 544 -28.17 1.09 -7.26
CA ALA A 544 -29.55 1.55 -7.19
C ALA A 544 -29.69 3.07 -7.38
N ALA A 545 -28.70 3.84 -6.89
CA ALA A 545 -28.66 5.28 -7.09
C ALA A 545 -28.54 5.66 -8.59
N LEU A 546 -27.78 4.88 -9.37
CA LEU A 546 -27.60 5.11 -10.81
C LEU A 546 -28.88 4.80 -11.61
N THR A 547 -29.62 3.75 -11.25
CA THR A 547 -30.87 3.39 -11.94
C THR A 547 -32.01 4.35 -11.65
N SER A 548 -32.01 5.01 -10.49
CA SER A 548 -33.04 5.98 -10.12
C SER A 548 -32.96 7.31 -10.89
N GLU A 549 -31.78 7.65 -11.43
CA GLU A 549 -31.61 8.83 -12.29
C GLU A 549 -32.12 8.58 -13.73
N GLU A 550 -31.99 7.35 -14.25
CA GLU A 550 -32.50 6.99 -15.60
C GLU A 550 -34.03 6.99 -15.67
N GLU A 551 -34.73 6.68 -14.58
CA GLU A 551 -36.21 6.72 -14.55
C GLU A 551 -36.79 8.14 -14.45
N ARG A 552 -35.93 9.17 -14.32
CA ARG A 552 -36.33 10.60 -14.26
C ARG A 552 -35.86 11.43 -15.46
N GLY A 553 -35.27 10.79 -16.48
CA GLY A 553 -34.81 11.42 -17.73
C GLY A 553 -35.89 11.54 -18.79
#